data_AF-A0A0H5QNX1-F1
#
_entry.id   AF-A0A0H5QNX1-F1
#
_cell.length_a   1.000
_cell.length_b   1.000
_cell.length_c   1.000
_cell.angle_alpha   90.00
_cell.angle_beta   90.00
_cell.angle_gamma   90.00
#
_symmetry.space_group_name_H-M   'P 1'
#
loop_
_entity.id
_entity.type
_entity.pdbx_description
1 polymer ?
#
loop_
_entity_poly.entity_id
_entity_poly.type
_entity_poly.pdbx_seq_one_letter_code
_entity_poly.pdbx_strand_id
1 'polypeptide(L)'
;MCRLIRVGIGSTNAAKIAAVGLALEQIWPGVDLQLIEADVESGVSSQPMSMIESQLGSKNRAAAVLALLADQIDFAVGIEGGVETGADGETWYQCDWCTVMDRSGNIGLASTARSPVSRSGILSEFYDD
;
A
#
# COMPACT_ATOMS: atom_id res chain seq x y z
N MET A 1 -27.49 8.47 13.15
CA MET A 1 -26.05 8.37 13.46
C MET A 1 -25.36 7.85 12.22
N CYS A 2 -24.32 8.54 11.72
CA CYS A 2 -23.45 7.97 10.70
C CYS A 2 -22.72 6.76 11.32
N ARG A 3 -22.52 5.69 10.55
CA ARG A 3 -21.79 4.51 11.00
C ARG A 3 -20.31 4.85 11.11
N LEU A 4 -19.67 4.59 12.25
CA LEU A 4 -18.21 4.62 12.37
C LEU A 4 -17.60 3.50 11.52
N ILE A 5 -16.65 3.83 10.65
CA ILE A 5 -15.84 2.88 9.88
C ILE A 5 -14.44 2.85 10.45
N ARG A 6 -13.95 1.65 10.79
CA ARG A 6 -12.61 1.42 11.33
C ARG A 6 -11.73 0.77 10.27
N VAL A 7 -10.59 1.37 10.01
CA VAL A 7 -9.70 0.92 8.92
C VAL A 7 -8.31 0.66 9.47
N GLY A 8 -7.86 -0.58 9.33
CA GLY A 8 -6.48 -0.94 9.66
C GLY A 8 -5.53 -0.59 8.52
N ILE A 9 -4.38 0.01 8.81
CA ILE A 9 -3.40 0.43 7.79
C ILE A 9 -2.06 -0.21 8.11
N GLY A 10 -1.53 -1.03 7.20
CA GLY A 10 -0.26 -1.77 7.37
C GLY A 10 0.98 -0.91 7.16
N SER A 11 1.00 0.28 7.74
CA SER A 11 2.08 1.26 7.65
C SER A 11 1.95 2.32 8.74
N THR A 12 3.08 2.73 9.32
CA THR A 12 3.21 3.90 10.21
C THR A 12 3.67 5.17 9.48
N ASN A 13 3.89 5.10 8.16
CA ASN A 13 4.23 6.26 7.35
C ASN A 13 3.03 7.23 7.25
N ALA A 14 3.20 8.45 7.77
CA ALA A 14 2.18 9.48 7.82
C ALA A 14 1.57 9.83 6.44
N ALA A 15 2.36 9.81 5.36
CA ALA A 15 1.85 10.10 4.02
C ALA A 15 0.90 9.00 3.52
N LYS A 16 1.22 7.72 3.80
CA LYS A 16 0.35 6.59 3.44
C LYS A 16 -0.96 6.63 4.23
N ILE A 17 -0.89 6.94 5.52
CA ILE A 17 -2.07 7.07 6.38
C ILE A 17 -2.97 8.23 5.90
N ALA A 18 -2.37 9.39 5.62
CA ALA A 18 -3.09 10.54 5.09
C ALA A 18 -3.75 10.23 3.73
N ALA A 19 -3.07 9.53 2.83
CA ALA A 19 -3.61 9.12 1.54
C ALA A 19 -4.86 8.24 1.70
N VAL A 20 -4.84 7.26 2.61
CA VAL A 20 -6.01 6.43 2.92
C VAL A 20 -7.16 7.29 3.47
N GLY A 21 -6.90 8.16 4.44
CA GLY A 21 -7.92 9.06 4.99
C GLY A 21 -8.58 9.95 3.93
N LEU A 22 -7.77 10.57 3.07
CA LEU A 22 -8.26 11.44 1.99
C LEU A 22 -9.07 10.67 0.94
N ALA A 23 -8.67 9.43 0.62
CA ALA A 23 -9.43 8.59 -0.30
C ALA A 23 -10.79 8.20 0.29
N LEU A 24 -10.82 7.83 1.56
CA LEU A 24 -12.05 7.42 2.23
C LEU A 24 -13.04 8.58 2.44
N GLU A 25 -12.56 9.79 2.74
CA GLU A 25 -13.43 10.97 2.81
C GLU A 25 -14.06 11.30 1.45
N GLN A 26 -13.36 11.05 0.34
CA GLN A 26 -13.93 11.23 -1.00
C GLN A 26 -14.97 10.17 -1.35
N ILE A 27 -14.76 8.92 -0.94
CA ILE A 27 -15.67 7.81 -1.20
C ILE A 27 -16.91 7.89 -0.30
N TRP A 28 -16.72 8.27 0.97
CA TRP A 28 -17.76 8.37 1.99
C TRP A 28 -17.71 9.72 2.74
N PRO A 29 -18.13 10.82 2.09
CA PRO A 29 -18.09 12.15 2.70
C PRO A 29 -18.92 12.22 3.97
N GLY A 30 -18.35 12.79 5.04
CA GLY A 30 -19.05 13.00 6.32
C GLY A 30 -19.35 11.72 7.12
N VAL A 31 -18.69 10.61 6.80
CA VAL A 31 -18.72 9.39 7.61
C VAL A 31 -17.61 9.46 8.67
N ASP A 32 -17.93 9.04 9.90
CA ASP A 32 -16.92 8.97 10.96
C ASP A 32 -15.89 7.88 10.61
N LEU A 33 -14.62 8.27 10.49
CA LEU A 33 -13.51 7.36 10.20
C LEU A 33 -12.58 7.22 11.41
N GLN A 34 -12.17 6.00 11.69
CA GLN A 34 -11.09 5.69 12.62
C GLN A 34 -10.00 4.91 11.89
N LEU A 35 -8.87 5.57 11.64
CA LEU A 35 -7.69 4.93 11.05
C LEU A 35 -6.82 4.35 12.18
N ILE A 36 -6.45 3.08 12.05
CA ILE A 36 -5.63 2.35 13.01
C ILE A 36 -4.37 1.90 12.28
N GLU A 37 -3.25 2.55 12.54
CA GLU A 37 -1.96 2.15 11.99
C GLU A 37 -1.42 0.89 12.69
N ALA A 38 -0.75 0.04 11.91
CA ALA A 38 -0.05 -1.13 12.41
C ALA A 38 1.32 -1.21 11.71
N ASP A 39 2.37 -1.34 12.52
CA ASP A 39 3.70 -1.65 12.02
C ASP A 39 3.79 -3.15 11.75
N VAL A 40 3.81 -3.50 10.46
CA VAL A 40 3.81 -4.88 9.98
C VAL A 40 4.83 -5.06 8.88
N GLU A 41 5.45 -6.22 8.82
CA GLU A 41 6.40 -6.57 7.77
C GLU A 41 5.69 -6.78 6.42
N SER A 42 6.35 -6.38 5.33
CA SER A 42 5.88 -6.66 3.96
C SER A 42 6.22 -8.07 3.49
N GLY A 43 7.18 -8.75 4.13
CA GLY A 43 7.67 -10.06 3.70
C GLY A 43 8.36 -10.05 2.32
N VAL A 44 8.73 -8.87 1.82
CA VAL A 44 9.52 -8.66 0.59
C VAL A 44 10.73 -7.79 0.89
N SER A 45 11.57 -7.50 -0.11
CA SER A 45 12.72 -6.61 0.11
C SER A 45 12.29 -5.22 0.57
N SER A 46 13.23 -4.50 1.21
CA SER A 46 13.00 -3.11 1.66
C SER A 46 12.73 -2.15 0.50
N GLN A 47 13.20 -2.49 -0.70
CA GLN A 47 12.96 -1.75 -1.94
C GLN A 47 12.53 -2.75 -3.03
N PRO A 48 11.23 -3.03 -3.18
CA PRO A 48 10.73 -3.92 -4.22
C PRO A 48 11.13 -3.46 -5.62
N MET A 49 11.64 -4.39 -6.42
CA MET A 49 12.21 -4.11 -7.76
C MET A 49 11.37 -4.66 -8.91
N SER A 50 10.16 -5.15 -8.58
CA SER A 50 9.20 -5.59 -9.59
C SER A 50 7.77 -5.31 -9.17
N MET A 51 6.90 -5.28 -10.18
CA MET A 51 5.44 -5.27 -10.00
C MET A 51 4.97 -6.37 -9.04
N ILE A 52 5.47 -7.59 -9.26
CA ILE A 52 5.03 -8.81 -8.57
C ILE A 52 5.40 -8.71 -7.09
N GLU A 53 6.63 -8.28 -6.81
CA GLU A 53 7.13 -8.10 -5.45
C GLU A 53 6.38 -6.99 -4.70
N SER A 54 6.14 -5.85 -5.36
CA SER A 54 5.39 -4.73 -4.76
C SER A 54 3.94 -5.10 -4.46
N GLN A 55 3.28 -5.81 -5.39
CA GLN A 55 1.96 -6.37 -5.16
C GLN A 55 1.94 -7.31 -3.97
N LEU A 56 2.93 -8.21 -3.87
CA LEU A 56 3.06 -9.15 -2.76
C LEU A 56 3.23 -8.40 -1.43
N GLY A 57 4.11 -7.39 -1.37
CA GLY A 57 4.31 -6.56 -0.18
C GLY A 57 3.01 -5.89 0.28
N SER A 58 2.26 -5.28 -0.65
CA SER A 58 0.99 -4.62 -0.31
C SER A 58 -0.06 -5.63 0.22
N LYS A 59 -0.14 -6.83 -0.36
CA LYS A 59 -1.04 -7.90 0.08
C LYS A 59 -0.66 -8.44 1.45
N ASN A 60 0.64 -8.69 1.68
CA ASN A 60 1.16 -9.18 2.95
C ASN A 60 0.87 -8.19 4.07
N ARG A 61 1.08 -6.89 3.84
CA ARG A 61 0.72 -5.84 4.81
C ARG A 61 -0.76 -5.85 5.15
N ALA A 62 -1.64 -5.85 4.15
CA ALA A 62 -3.09 -5.87 4.36
C ALA A 62 -3.53 -7.13 5.15
N ALA A 63 -3.00 -8.30 4.77
CA ALA A 63 -3.30 -9.56 5.44
C ALA A 63 -2.79 -9.59 6.89
N ALA A 64 -1.58 -9.09 7.15
CA ALA A 64 -1.01 -9.01 8.49
C ALA A 64 -1.85 -8.12 9.41
N VAL A 65 -2.31 -6.97 8.91
CA VAL A 65 -3.22 -6.08 9.65
C VAL A 65 -4.57 -6.75 9.91
N LEU A 66 -5.15 -7.39 8.89
CA LEU A 66 -6.43 -8.07 9.04
C LEU A 66 -6.34 -9.20 10.08
N ALA A 67 -5.22 -9.93 10.12
CA ALA A 67 -4.97 -10.96 11.12
C ALA A 67 -4.77 -10.38 12.53
N LEU A 68 -4.05 -9.27 12.67
CA LEU A 68 -3.75 -8.64 13.96
C LEU A 68 -4.97 -7.94 14.58
N LEU A 69 -5.81 -7.31 13.74
CA LEU A 69 -6.86 -6.39 14.18
C LEU A 69 -8.26 -6.82 13.75
N ALA A 70 -8.47 -8.09 13.39
CA ALA A 70 -9.71 -8.59 12.79
C ALA A 70 -10.99 -8.04 13.46
N ASP A 71 -11.07 -8.08 14.80
CA ASP A 71 -12.27 -7.66 15.54
C ASP A 71 -12.39 -6.15 15.77
N GLN A 72 -11.35 -5.38 15.40
CA GLN A 72 -11.25 -3.94 15.63
C GLN A 72 -11.47 -3.13 14.35
N ILE A 73 -11.44 -3.74 13.17
CA ILE A 73 -11.53 -3.04 11.87
C ILE A 73 -12.63 -3.62 10.99
N ASP A 74 -13.21 -2.79 10.13
CA ASP A 74 -14.12 -3.21 9.06
C ASP A 74 -13.32 -3.82 7.89
N PHE A 75 -12.19 -3.21 7.54
CA PHE A 75 -11.27 -3.69 6.51
C PHE A 75 -9.83 -3.20 6.76
N ALA A 76 -8.87 -3.85 6.10
CA ALA A 76 -7.45 -3.56 6.16
C ALA A 76 -6.94 -3.00 4.82
N VAL A 77 -5.95 -2.11 4.89
CA VAL A 77 -5.27 -1.51 3.75
C VAL A 77 -3.76 -1.73 3.87
N GLY A 78 -3.13 -2.24 2.82
CA GLY A 78 -1.68 -2.35 2.69
C GLY A 78 -1.20 -1.53 1.49
N ILE A 79 -0.17 -0.71 1.69
CA ILE A 79 0.43 0.11 0.63
C ILE A 79 1.93 -0.16 0.57
N GLU A 80 2.41 -0.60 -0.59
CA GLU A 80 3.82 -0.87 -0.85
C GLU A 80 4.30 -0.05 -2.03
N GLY A 81 5.39 0.69 -1.85
CA GLY A 81 6.04 1.38 -2.95
C GLY A 81 7.12 0.50 -3.53
N GLY A 82 7.31 0.58 -4.84
CA GLY A 82 8.35 -0.16 -5.52
C GLY A 82 8.78 0.51 -6.80
N VAL A 83 9.80 -0.08 -7.40
CA VAL A 83 10.23 0.27 -8.76
C VAL A 83 10.08 -0.94 -9.66
N GLU A 84 9.84 -0.69 -10.93
CA GLU A 84 9.67 -1.73 -11.94
C GLU A 84 10.23 -1.27 -13.29
N THR A 85 10.77 -2.22 -14.05
CA THR A 85 11.22 -1.96 -15.42
C THR A 85 10.04 -1.78 -16.36
N GLY A 86 10.19 -0.85 -17.30
CA GLY A 86 9.34 -0.69 -18.45
C GLY A 86 9.42 -1.87 -19.41
N ALA A 87 8.55 -1.85 -20.43
CA ALA A 87 8.53 -2.86 -21.48
C ALA A 87 9.81 -2.86 -22.34
N ASP A 88 10.57 -1.77 -22.34
CA ASP A 88 11.86 -1.64 -23.00
C ASP A 88 13.00 -2.31 -22.21
N GLY A 89 12.78 -2.66 -20.94
CA GLY A 89 13.80 -3.19 -20.04
C GLY A 89 14.87 -2.19 -19.61
N GLU A 90 14.74 -0.92 -20.01
CA GLU A 90 15.74 0.13 -19.77
C GLU A 90 15.19 1.25 -18.90
N THR A 91 13.94 1.67 -19.18
CA THR A 91 13.27 2.70 -18.41
C THR A 91 12.76 2.11 -17.11
N TRP A 92 13.02 2.79 -16.00
CA TRP A 92 12.49 2.40 -14.71
C TRP A 92 11.36 3.32 -14.30
N TYR A 93 10.39 2.76 -13.58
CA TYR A 93 9.26 3.48 -13.06
C TYR A 93 9.13 3.24 -11.57
N GLN A 94 8.81 4.28 -10.82
CA GLN A 94 8.26 4.14 -9.48
C GLN A 94 6.74 3.97 -9.58
N CYS A 95 6.21 3.05 -8.76
CA CYS A 95 4.79 2.75 -8.65
C CYS A 95 4.48 2.28 -7.23
N ASP A 96 3.33 2.68 -6.70
CA ASP A 96 2.82 2.17 -5.43
C ASP A 96 1.64 1.25 -5.67
N TRP A 97 1.58 0.17 -4.91
CA TRP A 97 0.51 -0.82 -4.92
C TRP A 97 -0.29 -0.75 -3.63
N CYS A 98 -1.61 -0.69 -3.76
CA CYS A 98 -2.56 -0.66 -2.66
C CYS A 98 -3.45 -1.91 -2.71
N THR A 99 -3.49 -2.63 -1.59
CA THR A 99 -4.41 -3.75 -1.39
C THR A 99 -5.39 -3.42 -0.28
N VAL A 100 -6.68 -3.68 -0.52
CA VAL A 100 -7.75 -3.59 0.48
C VAL A 100 -8.31 -4.98 0.71
N MET A 101 -8.44 -5.42 1.96
CA MET A 101 -9.00 -6.72 2.33
C MET A 101 -10.05 -6.59 3.42
N ASP A 102 -11.14 -7.34 3.31
CA ASP A 102 -12.13 -7.46 4.39
C ASP A 102 -12.21 -8.89 4.95
N ARG A 103 -12.97 -9.05 6.04
CA ARG A 103 -13.17 -10.34 6.71
C ARG A 103 -14.00 -11.35 5.91
N SER A 104 -14.70 -10.91 4.87
CA SER A 104 -15.47 -11.79 3.99
C SER A 104 -14.60 -12.43 2.90
N GLY A 105 -13.30 -12.09 2.87
CA GLY A 105 -12.36 -12.57 1.85
C GLY A 105 -12.39 -11.74 0.57
N ASN A 106 -13.04 -10.56 0.57
CA ASN A 106 -12.97 -9.66 -0.58
C ASN A 106 -11.60 -9.00 -0.62
N ILE A 107 -11.02 -8.92 -1.83
CA ILE A 107 -9.71 -8.31 -2.06
C ILE A 107 -9.82 -7.31 -3.22
N GLY A 108 -9.53 -6.04 -2.93
CA GLY A 108 -9.29 -5.01 -3.93
C GLY A 108 -7.78 -4.80 -4.12
N LEU A 109 -7.33 -4.66 -5.36
CA LEU A 109 -5.94 -4.36 -5.69
C LEU A 109 -5.90 -3.25 -6.73
N ALA A 110 -5.10 -2.21 -6.47
CA ALA A 110 -4.89 -1.11 -7.40
C ALA A 110 -3.42 -0.65 -7.36
N SER A 111 -2.99 0.05 -8.40
CA SER A 111 -1.70 0.72 -8.46
C SER A 111 -1.88 2.21 -8.73
N THR A 112 -0.88 3.01 -8.37
CA THR A 112 -0.79 4.39 -8.82
C THR A 112 -0.47 4.44 -10.32
N ALA A 113 -0.49 5.65 -10.89
CA ALA A 113 0.22 5.90 -12.13
C ALA A 113 1.71 5.63 -11.94
N ARG A 114 2.38 5.30 -13.05
CA ARG A 114 3.82 5.05 -13.09
C ARG A 114 4.57 6.35 -13.36
N SER A 115 5.57 6.65 -12.55
CA SER A 115 6.44 7.81 -12.74
C SER A 115 7.82 7.36 -13.19
N PRO A 116 8.33 7.81 -14.35
CA PRO A 116 9.67 7.42 -14.80
C PRO A 116 10.72 7.94 -13.83
N VAL A 117 11.73 7.13 -13.54
CA VAL A 117 12.84 7.47 -12.64
C VAL A 117 14.17 7.32 -13.38
N SER A 118 15.13 8.21 -13.05
CA SER A 118 16.47 8.15 -13.63
C SER A 118 17.28 7.02 -13.01
N ARG A 119 17.83 6.16 -13.86
CA ARG A 119 18.75 5.09 -13.45
C ARG A 119 20.04 5.62 -12.80
N SER A 120 20.58 6.73 -13.31
CA SER A 120 21.85 7.31 -12.84
C SER A 120 21.73 8.16 -11.56
N GLY A 121 20.53 8.35 -11.04
CA GLY A 121 20.29 9.14 -9.82
C GLY A 121 19.60 8.34 -8.72
N ILE A 122 18.40 7.83 -9.00
CA ILE A 122 17.54 7.22 -7.96
C ILE A 122 17.88 5.76 -7.73
N LEU A 123 18.28 5.04 -8.77
CA LEU A 123 18.55 3.60 -8.66
C LEU A 123 19.99 3.29 -8.29
N SER A 124 20.95 4.18 -8.57
CA SER A 124 22.35 4.01 -8.17
C SER A 124 22.56 3.92 -6.65
N GLU A 125 21.60 4.36 -5.84
CA GLU A 125 21.65 4.20 -4.38
C GLU A 125 21.25 2.78 -3.93
N PHE A 126 20.62 2.00 -4.82
CA PHE A 126 20.12 0.65 -4.55
C PHE A 126 20.79 -0.43 -5.42
N TYR A 127 21.70 -0.03 -6.32
CA TYR A 127 22.49 -0.90 -7.18
C TYR A 127 23.99 -0.65 -6.93
N ASP A 128 24.71 -1.67 -6.48
CA ASP A 128 26.15 -1.78 -6.72
C ASP A 128 26.33 -2.44 -8.10
N ASP A 129 27.10 -1.81 -9.00
CA ASP A 129 27.56 -2.42 -10.26
C ASP A 129 28.58 -3.55 -10.01
#